data_AF-A0A699RL21-F1
#
_entry.id   AF-A0A699RL21-F1
#
_cell.length_a   1.000
_cell.length_b   1.000
_cell.length_c   1.000
_cell.angle_alpha   90.00
_cell.angle_beta   90.00
_cell.angle_gamma   90.00
#
_symmetry.space_group_name_H-M   'P 1'
#
loop_
_entity.id
_entity.type
_entity.pdbx_description
1 polymer ?
#
loop_
_entity_poly.entity_id
_entity_poly.type
_entity_poly.pdbx_seq_one_letter_code
_entity_poly.pdbx_strand_id
1 'polypeptide(L)'
;MNKSIVYTDHSALKYLFAKKDAKARLLCWILLLQEFDFKVIDTRGAKNYAADHLSRLENPYENIFDPKEINETFPLEYLNKVAHKDPSTPWFADLANYHARNFIIKGMTSQQKQKFFKDARHYFWDDPYLFRTYADPIIRRCVADKEAIDILNACHSGPTGEHYGANYTAKKVFDSGFYWPSIYKDAFELVKRCDSCQRQ
;
A
#
# COMPACT_ATOMS: atom_id res chain seq x y z
N MET A 1 18.35 10.84 -16.26
CA MET A 1 18.13 9.38 -16.10
C MET A 1 19.47 8.70 -16.22
N ASN A 2 19.91 8.03 -15.15
CA ASN A 2 21.20 7.34 -15.12
C ASN A 2 21.00 5.94 -15.70
N LYS A 3 21.63 5.69 -16.85
CA LYS A 3 21.55 4.40 -17.53
C LYS A 3 22.54 3.44 -16.87
N SER A 4 22.02 2.41 -16.20
CA SER A 4 22.84 1.41 -15.52
C SER A 4 23.34 0.35 -16.52
N ILE A 5 24.54 -0.18 -16.31
CA ILE A 5 25.10 -1.26 -17.14
C ILE A 5 25.21 -2.50 -16.28
N VAL A 6 24.62 -3.60 -16.72
CA VAL A 6 24.64 -4.90 -16.03
C VAL A 6 25.55 -5.83 -16.83
N TYR A 7 26.65 -6.25 -16.21
CA TYR A 7 27.53 -7.28 -16.75
C TYR A 7 27.11 -8.65 -16.22
N THR A 8 26.96 -9.63 -17.10
CA THR A 8 26.54 -10.99 -16.74
C THR A 8 27.21 -12.00 -17.66
N ASP A 9 27.48 -13.20 -17.17
CA ASP A 9 27.89 -14.35 -17.97
C ASP A 9 26.71 -15.19 -18.47
N HIS A 10 25.49 -14.72 -18.22
CA HIS A 10 24.26 -15.36 -18.68
C HIS A 10 23.70 -14.64 -19.92
N SER A 11 24.24 -14.98 -21.09
CA SER A 11 23.86 -14.40 -22.39
C SER A 11 22.35 -14.32 -22.69
N ALA A 12 21.53 -15.24 -22.18
CA ALA A 12 20.08 -15.22 -22.40
C ALA A 12 19.38 -13.96 -21.83
N LEU A 13 19.94 -13.31 -20.80
CA LEU A 13 19.37 -12.10 -20.20
C LEU A 13 19.38 -10.92 -21.19
N LYS A 14 20.26 -10.94 -22.20
CA LYS A 14 20.27 -9.94 -23.28
C LYS A 14 18.96 -9.90 -24.06
N TYR A 15 18.26 -11.04 -24.13
CA TYR A 15 17.02 -11.19 -24.90
C TYR A 15 15.77 -11.21 -24.02
N LEU A 16 15.90 -10.86 -22.73
CA LEU A 16 14.83 -10.96 -21.75
C LEU A 16 13.55 -10.24 -22.20
N PHE A 17 13.67 -8.99 -22.66
CA PHE A 17 12.53 -8.18 -23.14
C PHE A 17 12.05 -8.53 -24.56
N ALA A 18 12.84 -9.27 -25.34
CA ALA A 18 12.48 -9.64 -26.72
C ALA A 18 11.66 -10.94 -26.78
N LYS A 19 11.46 -11.61 -25.64
CA LYS A 19 10.81 -12.91 -25.57
C LYS A 19 9.29 -12.78 -25.58
N LYS A 20 8.66 -13.19 -26.69
CA LYS A 20 7.20 -13.09 -26.91
C LYS A 20 6.38 -14.03 -26.01
N ASP A 21 6.85 -15.26 -25.80
CA ASP A 21 6.16 -16.29 -25.00
C ASP A 21 6.97 -16.66 -23.75
N ALA A 22 6.90 -15.81 -22.73
CA ALA A 22 7.58 -16.03 -21.46
C ALA A 22 6.68 -16.82 -20.48
N LYS A 23 7.26 -17.76 -19.72
CA LYS A 23 6.57 -18.43 -18.61
C LYS A 23 6.17 -17.41 -17.54
N ALA A 24 5.11 -17.68 -16.79
CA ALA A 24 4.58 -16.76 -15.75
C ALA A 24 5.68 -16.16 -14.86
N ARG A 25 6.58 -16.98 -14.30
CA ARG A 25 7.70 -16.52 -13.48
C ARG A 25 8.61 -15.51 -14.19
N LEU A 26 8.88 -15.74 -15.48
CA LEU A 26 9.73 -14.87 -16.29
C LEU A 26 9.03 -13.57 -16.67
N LEU A 27 7.71 -13.60 -16.90
CA LEU A 27 6.90 -12.39 -17.11
C LEU A 27 6.91 -11.49 -15.88
N CYS A 28 6.82 -12.05 -14.67
CA CYS A 28 6.95 -11.29 -13.44
C CYS A 28 8.30 -10.53 -13.41
N TRP A 29 9.42 -11.22 -13.61
CA TRP A 29 10.73 -10.58 -13.69
C TRP A 29 10.83 -9.50 -14.78
N ILE A 30 10.24 -9.72 -15.96
CA ILE A 30 10.21 -8.72 -17.04
C ILE A 30 9.49 -7.45 -16.60
N LEU A 31 8.32 -7.56 -15.95
CA LEU A 31 7.55 -6.41 -15.49
C LEU A 31 8.30 -5.58 -14.44
N LEU A 32 8.96 -6.23 -13.48
CA LEU A 32 9.76 -5.54 -12.47
C LEU A 32 10.98 -4.85 -13.08
N LEU A 33 11.68 -5.54 -13.98
CA LEU A 33 12.88 -5.00 -14.59
C LEU A 33 12.57 -3.88 -15.60
N GLN A 34 11.33 -3.79 -16.11
CA GLN A 34 10.91 -2.73 -17.03
C GLN A 34 10.91 -1.34 -16.38
N GLU A 35 10.88 -1.24 -15.04
CA GLU A 35 10.96 0.04 -14.32
C GLU A 35 12.35 0.68 -14.39
N PHE A 36 13.40 -0.11 -14.68
CA PHE A 36 14.79 0.33 -14.68
C PHE A 36 15.32 0.52 -16.12
N ASP A 37 15.99 1.65 -16.38
CA ASP A 37 16.77 1.83 -17.62
C ASP A 37 18.17 1.24 -17.46
N PHE A 38 18.36 0.01 -17.96
CA PHE A 38 19.65 -0.66 -17.95
C PHE A 38 20.00 -1.35 -19.27
N LYS A 39 21.30 -1.58 -19.47
CA LYS A 39 21.84 -2.35 -20.61
C LYS A 39 22.55 -3.59 -20.11
N VAL A 40 22.17 -4.75 -20.63
CA VAL A 40 22.85 -6.03 -20.35
C VAL A 40 24.02 -6.23 -21.31
N ILE A 41 25.20 -6.53 -20.76
CA ILE A 41 26.41 -6.88 -21.51
C ILE A 41 26.85 -8.29 -21.09
N ASP A 42 26.95 -9.18 -22.08
CA ASP A 42 27.49 -10.53 -21.87
C ASP A 42 29.02 -10.46 -21.68
N THR A 43 29.49 -11.03 -20.58
CA THR A 43 30.91 -11.09 -20.21
C THR A 43 31.30 -12.51 -19.89
N ARG A 44 32.49 -12.94 -20.32
CA ARG A 44 33.01 -14.27 -19.96
C ARG A 44 33.02 -14.42 -18.44
N GLY A 45 32.54 -15.55 -17.92
CA GLY A 45 32.51 -15.85 -16.47
C GLY A 45 33.85 -15.64 -15.77
N ALA A 46 34.98 -15.91 -16.45
CA ALA A 46 36.33 -15.64 -15.93
C ALA A 46 36.58 -14.15 -15.58
N LYS A 47 35.87 -13.22 -16.20
CA LYS A 47 35.93 -11.78 -15.87
C LYS A 47 34.94 -11.37 -14.78
N ASN A 48 33.96 -12.24 -14.47
CA ASN A 48 32.94 -12.01 -13.45
C ASN A 48 33.34 -12.62 -12.09
N TYR A 49 34.65 -12.81 -11.85
CA TYR A 49 35.19 -13.50 -10.68
C TYR A 49 34.71 -12.86 -9.36
N ALA A 50 34.61 -11.53 -9.28
CA ALA A 50 34.13 -10.85 -8.08
C ALA A 50 32.68 -11.27 -7.72
N ALA A 51 31.78 -11.31 -8.70
CA ALA A 51 30.41 -11.75 -8.48
C ALA A 51 30.32 -13.25 -8.18
N ASP A 52 31.15 -14.08 -8.85
CA ASP A 52 31.22 -15.52 -8.61
C ASP A 52 31.79 -15.85 -7.22
N HIS A 53 32.75 -15.07 -6.71
CA HIS A 53 33.23 -15.22 -5.34
C HIS A 53 32.15 -14.82 -4.33
N LEU A 54 31.45 -13.71 -4.55
CA LEU A 54 30.38 -13.25 -3.66
C LEU A 54 29.19 -14.21 -3.64
N SER A 55 28.82 -14.80 -4.78
CA SER A 55 27.71 -15.76 -4.86
C SER A 55 28.00 -17.09 -4.16
N ARG A 56 29.28 -17.41 -3.95
CA ARG A 56 29.76 -18.62 -3.27
C ARG A 56 30.04 -18.43 -1.77
N LEU A 57 29.92 -17.20 -1.26
CA LEU A 57 30.07 -16.96 0.17
C LEU A 57 28.91 -17.62 0.92
N GLU A 58 29.22 -18.49 1.88
CA GLU A 58 28.22 -19.05 2.79
C GLU A 58 27.59 -17.91 3.59
N ASN A 59 26.27 -17.84 3.57
CA ASN A 59 25.54 -16.90 4.39
C ASN A 59 25.38 -17.50 5.80
N PRO A 60 25.97 -16.92 6.86
CA PRO A 60 25.84 -17.45 8.22
C PRO A 60 24.39 -17.45 8.75
N TYR A 61 23.47 -16.79 8.04
CA TYR A 61 22.04 -16.73 8.35
C TYR A 61 21.16 -17.65 7.49
N GLU A 62 21.72 -18.47 6.58
CA GLU A 62 20.95 -19.36 5.69
C GLU A 62 20.07 -20.37 6.45
N ASN A 63 20.40 -20.68 7.70
CA ASN A 63 19.64 -21.60 8.57
C ASN A 63 18.66 -20.89 9.53
N ILE A 64 18.60 -19.55 9.53
CA ILE A 64 17.67 -18.77 10.37
C ILE A 64 16.41 -18.41 9.57
N PHE A 65 16.54 -18.26 8.25
CA PHE A 65 15.41 -18.14 7.35
C PHE A 65 15.05 -19.54 6.83
N ASP A 66 13.85 -19.99 7.18
CA ASP A 66 13.26 -21.20 6.63
C ASP A 66 13.37 -21.11 5.08
N PRO A 67 13.99 -22.07 4.36
CA PRO A 67 14.21 -22.00 2.91
C PRO A 67 12.90 -21.90 2.08
N LYS A 68 11.75 -21.93 2.75
CA LYS A 68 10.42 -21.65 2.19
C LYS A 68 10.08 -20.16 2.06
N GLU A 69 10.87 -19.24 2.59
CA GLU A 69 10.56 -17.80 2.60
C GLU A 69 11.49 -16.95 1.73
N ILE A 70 11.88 -17.43 0.55
CA ILE A 70 11.99 -16.46 -0.55
C ILE A 70 10.56 -16.05 -0.84
N ASN A 71 10.16 -14.89 -0.30
CA ASN A 71 8.90 -14.27 -0.64
C ASN A 71 8.92 -13.88 -2.12
N GLU A 72 8.61 -14.85 -3.00
CA GLU A 72 8.46 -14.69 -4.45
C GLU A 72 7.21 -13.87 -4.81
N THR A 73 6.45 -13.43 -3.81
CA THR A 73 5.21 -12.68 -3.99
C THR A 73 5.56 -11.28 -4.46
N PHE A 74 5.19 -10.95 -5.70
CA PHE A 74 5.28 -9.58 -6.20
C PHE A 74 4.50 -8.63 -5.27
N PRO A 75 4.87 -7.34 -5.17
CA PRO A 75 4.05 -6.35 -4.45
C PRO A 75 2.59 -6.34 -4.93
N LEU A 76 2.36 -6.70 -6.20
CA LEU A 76 1.03 -6.85 -6.79
C LEU A 76 0.26 -8.13 -6.34
N GLU A 77 0.93 -9.20 -5.95
CA GLU A 77 0.29 -10.45 -5.52
C GLU A 77 -0.21 -10.39 -4.07
N TYR A 78 0.27 -9.42 -3.27
CA TYR A 78 -0.25 -9.20 -1.91
C TYR A 78 -1.71 -8.72 -1.92
N LEU A 79 -2.23 -8.24 -3.05
CA LEU A 79 -3.66 -7.90 -3.20
C LEU A 79 -4.60 -9.11 -3.00
N ASN A 80 -4.12 -10.34 -3.17
CA ASN A 80 -4.97 -11.54 -3.12
C ASN A 80 -4.90 -12.32 -1.79
N LYS A 81 -4.12 -11.87 -0.80
CA LYS A 81 -3.96 -12.56 0.50
C LYS A 81 -4.40 -11.75 1.72
N VAL A 82 -5.22 -10.72 1.52
CA VAL A 82 -5.87 -9.98 2.62
C VAL A 82 -7.18 -10.68 3.04
N ALA A 83 -7.10 -11.97 3.38
CA ALA A 83 -8.22 -12.73 3.93
C ALA A 83 -8.16 -12.87 5.46
N HIS A 84 -7.11 -12.33 6.09
CA HIS A 84 -7.02 -12.24 7.54
C HIS A 84 -6.85 -10.78 7.92
N LYS A 85 -7.64 -10.36 8.91
CA LYS A 85 -7.69 -9.00 9.48
C LYS A 85 -6.32 -8.61 10.02
N ASP A 86 -5.42 -8.21 9.14
CA ASP A 86 -4.18 -7.59 9.53
C ASP A 86 -4.50 -6.13 9.92
N PRO A 87 -4.02 -5.62 11.07
CA PRO A 87 -4.21 -4.23 11.46
C PRO A 87 -3.67 -3.23 10.44
N SER A 88 -2.88 -3.68 9.46
CA SER A 88 -2.31 -2.88 8.37
C SER A 88 -3.26 -2.68 7.19
N THR A 89 -4.37 -3.41 7.11
CA THR A 89 -5.31 -3.28 5.99
C THR A 89 -6.27 -2.13 6.24
N PRO A 90 -6.31 -1.10 5.38
CA PRO A 90 -7.25 0.01 5.52
C PRO A 90 -8.69 -0.51 5.56
N TRP A 91 -9.54 0.10 6.39
CA TRP A 91 -10.95 -0.28 6.56
C TRP A 91 -11.76 -0.23 5.24
N PHE A 92 -11.26 0.50 4.25
CA PHE A 92 -11.88 0.70 2.93
C PHE A 92 -11.20 -0.09 1.81
N ALA A 93 -10.23 -0.99 2.11
CA ALA A 93 -9.45 -1.71 1.11
C ALA A 93 -10.34 -2.44 0.09
N ASP A 94 -11.43 -3.07 0.53
CA ASP A 94 -12.34 -3.79 -0.36
C ASP A 94 -13.09 -2.87 -1.32
N LEU A 95 -13.46 -1.67 -0.85
CA LEU A 95 -14.10 -0.65 -1.68
C LEU A 95 -13.11 -0.08 -2.71
N ALA A 96 -11.87 0.16 -2.29
CA ALA A 96 -10.80 0.60 -3.18
C ALA A 96 -10.51 -0.47 -4.25
N ASN A 97 -10.36 -1.73 -3.87
CA ASN A 97 -10.10 -2.84 -4.78
C ASN A 97 -11.24 -3.05 -5.79
N TYR A 98 -12.49 -2.88 -5.34
CA TYR A 98 -13.66 -2.93 -6.22
C TYR A 98 -13.66 -1.79 -7.24
N HIS A 99 -13.45 -0.54 -6.82
CA HIS A 99 -13.45 0.59 -7.74
C HIS A 99 -12.23 0.63 -8.66
N ALA A 100 -11.07 0.19 -8.18
CA ALA A 100 -9.83 0.16 -8.97
C ALA A 100 -9.79 -0.98 -10.00
N ARG A 101 -10.32 -2.17 -9.65
CA ARG A 101 -10.16 -3.39 -10.47
C ARG A 101 -11.40 -4.28 -10.60
N ASN A 102 -12.57 -3.84 -10.15
CA ASN A 102 -13.80 -4.64 -10.05
C ASN A 102 -13.62 -5.93 -9.23
N PHE A 103 -12.68 -5.93 -8.28
CA PHE A 103 -12.44 -7.08 -7.42
C PHE A 103 -13.54 -7.20 -6.35
N ILE A 104 -14.11 -8.39 -6.20
CA ILE A 104 -15.17 -8.66 -5.23
C ILE A 104 -14.70 -9.77 -4.29
N ILE A 105 -14.85 -9.55 -2.98
CA ILE A 105 -14.54 -10.56 -1.96
C ILE A 105 -15.38 -11.80 -2.20
N LYS A 106 -14.72 -12.96 -2.34
CA LYS A 106 -15.39 -14.25 -2.45
C LYS A 106 -15.93 -14.68 -1.08
N GLY A 107 -17.08 -15.35 -1.07
CA GLY A 107 -17.67 -15.91 0.16
C GLY A 107 -18.59 -14.97 0.95
N MET A 108 -18.93 -13.79 0.41
CA MET A 108 -19.97 -12.94 1.00
C MET A 108 -21.36 -13.59 0.93
N THR A 109 -22.17 -13.40 1.98
CA THR A 109 -23.60 -13.71 1.92
C THR A 109 -24.33 -12.77 0.96
N SER A 110 -25.51 -13.16 0.47
CA SER A 110 -26.32 -12.31 -0.42
C SER A 110 -26.62 -10.94 0.21
N GLN A 111 -26.92 -10.90 1.51
CA GLN A 111 -27.18 -9.67 2.25
C GLN A 111 -25.94 -8.77 2.34
N GLN A 112 -24.76 -9.35 2.64
CA GLN A 112 -23.50 -8.60 2.69
C GLN A 112 -23.14 -8.01 1.32
N LYS A 113 -23.32 -8.79 0.26
CA LYS A 113 -23.07 -8.36 -1.11
C LYS A 113 -24.00 -7.22 -1.52
N GLN A 114 -25.29 -7.29 -1.17
CA GLN A 114 -26.24 -6.20 -1.44
C GLN A 114 -25.86 -4.92 -0.68
N LYS A 115 -25.46 -5.04 0.59
CA LYS A 115 -24.97 -3.91 1.38
C LYS A 115 -23.72 -3.30 0.76
N PHE A 116 -22.74 -4.12 0.39
CA PHE A 116 -21.50 -3.67 -0.24
C PHE A 116 -21.76 -2.83 -1.48
N PHE A 117 -22.60 -3.31 -2.41
CA PHE A 117 -22.93 -2.54 -3.62
C PHE A 117 -23.72 -1.27 -3.34
N LYS A 118 -24.52 -1.23 -2.28
CA LYS A 118 -25.21 -0.01 -1.85
C LYS A 118 -24.20 1.01 -1.33
N ASP A 119 -23.26 0.57 -0.51
CA ASP A 119 -22.24 1.44 0.08
C ASP A 119 -21.28 1.95 -1.00
N ALA A 120 -20.81 1.07 -1.90
CA ALA A 120 -19.87 1.37 -2.97
C ALA A 120 -20.30 2.51 -3.90
N ARG A 121 -21.61 2.74 -4.09
CA ARG A 121 -22.14 3.85 -4.91
C ARG A 121 -21.73 5.24 -4.43
N HIS A 122 -21.42 5.38 -3.15
CA HIS A 122 -21.03 6.66 -2.55
C HIS A 122 -19.52 6.88 -2.61
N TYR A 123 -18.77 5.94 -3.17
CA TYR A 123 -17.33 6.02 -3.25
C TYR A 123 -16.89 6.05 -4.72
N PHE A 124 -15.74 6.64 -4.97
CA PHE A 124 -15.04 6.55 -6.24
C PHE A 124 -13.54 6.52 -6.00
N TRP A 125 -12.82 5.89 -6.92
CA TRP A 125 -11.37 5.76 -6.89
C TRP A 125 -10.73 6.80 -7.80
N ASP A 126 -9.74 7.52 -7.27
CA ASP A 126 -8.86 8.40 -8.02
C ASP A 126 -7.43 8.19 -7.49
N ASP A 127 -6.63 7.48 -8.29
CA ASP A 127 -5.38 6.86 -7.86
C ASP A 127 -4.41 7.85 -7.19
N PRO A 128 -3.89 7.57 -5.97
CA PRO A 128 -3.98 6.33 -5.18
C PRO A 128 -5.04 6.35 -4.07
N TYR A 129 -6.04 7.23 -4.15
CA TYR A 129 -6.96 7.51 -3.05
C TYR A 129 -8.41 7.10 -3.34
N LEU A 130 -9.09 6.69 -2.27
CA LEU A 130 -10.54 6.49 -2.30
C LEU A 130 -11.22 7.74 -1.76
N PHE A 131 -12.23 8.22 -2.48
CA PHE A 131 -13.04 9.36 -2.08
C PHE A 131 -14.47 8.93 -1.83
N ARG A 132 -15.14 9.66 -0.93
CA ARG A 132 -16.55 9.50 -0.62
C ARG A 132 -17.32 10.78 -0.91
N THR A 133 -18.43 10.63 -1.62
CA THR A 133 -19.40 11.70 -1.90
C THR A 133 -20.51 11.70 -0.88
N TYR A 134 -20.95 12.89 -0.51
CA TYR A 134 -22.07 13.15 0.38
C TYR A 134 -23.06 14.09 -0.32
N ALA A 135 -24.11 14.52 0.39
CA ALA A 135 -25.09 15.45 -0.16
C ALA A 135 -24.54 16.88 -0.32
N ASP A 136 -23.46 17.21 0.38
CA ASP A 136 -22.77 18.48 0.29
C ASP A 136 -21.68 18.45 -0.81
N PRO A 137 -21.22 19.62 -1.30
CA PRO A 137 -20.29 19.67 -2.43
C PRO A 137 -18.86 19.21 -2.08
N ILE A 138 -18.58 18.90 -0.81
CA ILE A 138 -17.26 18.52 -0.34
C ILE A 138 -17.05 17.02 -0.55
N ILE A 139 -16.09 16.69 -1.42
CA ILE A 139 -15.61 15.33 -1.59
C ILE A 139 -14.62 15.01 -0.47
N ARG A 140 -14.75 13.84 0.14
CA ARG A 140 -13.93 13.47 1.31
C ARG A 140 -13.02 12.28 1.02
N ARG A 141 -11.72 12.47 1.21
CA ARG A 141 -10.71 11.41 1.10
C ARG A 141 -10.84 10.44 2.26
N CYS A 142 -10.87 9.15 1.94
CA CYS A 142 -10.86 8.09 2.93
C CYS A 142 -9.44 7.93 3.49
N VAL A 143 -9.32 7.94 4.82
CA VAL A 143 -8.04 7.87 5.53
C VAL A 143 -8.06 6.66 6.48
N ALA A 144 -6.89 6.08 6.74
CA ALA A 144 -6.72 4.99 7.70
C ALA A 144 -5.43 5.18 8.54
N ASP A 145 -5.33 4.38 9.60
CA ASP A 145 -4.11 4.13 10.36
C ASP A 145 -3.44 5.41 10.91
N LYS A 146 -2.11 5.49 10.77
CA LYS A 146 -1.29 6.57 11.32
C LYS A 146 -1.66 7.94 10.75
N GLU A 147 -2.02 7.99 9.47
CA GLU A 147 -2.42 9.24 8.82
C GLU A 147 -3.68 9.83 9.47
N ALA A 148 -4.64 8.99 9.88
CA ALA A 148 -5.85 9.45 10.58
C ALA A 148 -5.51 10.11 11.93
N ILE A 149 -4.53 9.54 12.66
CA ILE A 149 -4.06 10.07 13.94
C ILE A 149 -3.36 11.41 13.73
N ASP A 150 -2.48 11.52 12.74
CA ASP A 150 -1.75 12.75 12.43
C ASP A 150 -2.71 13.89 12.04
N ILE A 151 -3.72 13.59 11.21
CA ILE A 151 -4.77 14.55 10.84
C ILE A 151 -5.59 14.97 12.06
N LEU A 152 -5.97 14.04 12.94
CA LEU A 152 -6.69 14.36 14.17
C LEU A 152 -5.87 15.27 15.08
N ASN A 153 -4.59 14.95 15.30
CA ASN A 153 -3.68 15.75 16.13
C ASN A 153 -3.52 17.18 15.58
N ALA A 154 -3.36 17.31 14.27
CA ALA A 154 -3.27 18.61 13.61
C ALA A 154 -4.57 19.41 13.73
N CYS A 155 -5.73 18.76 13.59
CA CYS A 155 -7.02 19.40 13.75
C CYS A 155 -7.28 19.82 15.20
N HIS A 156 -6.84 19.00 16.16
CA HIS A 156 -7.01 19.22 17.60
C HIS A 156 -6.14 20.36 18.13
N SER A 157 -4.86 20.43 17.74
CA SER A 157 -3.86 21.29 18.38
C SER A 157 -3.84 22.74 17.86
N GLY A 158 -4.66 23.08 16.86
CA GLY A 158 -4.77 24.42 16.29
C GLY A 158 -3.46 24.99 15.72
N PRO A 159 -3.53 26.05 14.89
CA PRO A 159 -2.33 26.70 14.37
C PRO A 159 -1.55 27.48 15.44
N THR A 160 -2.20 27.84 16.55
CA THR A 160 -1.65 28.63 17.65
C THR A 160 -1.48 27.85 18.95
N GLY A 161 -1.56 26.51 18.92
CA GLY A 161 -1.49 25.67 20.13
C GLY A 161 -2.78 25.63 20.95
N GLU A 162 -3.90 26.09 20.36
CA GLU A 162 -5.22 26.00 20.98
C GLU A 162 -5.79 24.59 20.80
N HIS A 163 -6.22 23.98 21.91
CA HIS A 163 -6.79 22.64 21.90
C HIS A 163 -8.32 22.68 21.74
N TYR A 164 -8.81 22.16 20.62
CA TYR A 164 -10.25 22.09 20.36
C TYR A 164 -10.91 20.86 20.99
N GLY A 165 -12.17 21.02 21.44
CA GLY A 165 -12.99 19.91 21.91
C GLY A 165 -13.23 18.84 20.84
N ALA A 166 -13.59 17.62 21.27
CA ALA A 166 -13.68 16.44 20.40
C ALA A 166 -14.67 16.63 19.24
N ASN A 167 -15.86 17.16 19.51
CA ASN A 167 -16.90 17.39 18.49
C ASN A 167 -16.44 18.39 17.42
N TYR A 168 -15.79 19.48 17.84
CA TYR A 168 -15.29 20.48 16.91
C TYR A 168 -14.13 19.93 16.08
N THR A 169 -13.22 19.18 16.71
CA THR A 169 -12.10 18.51 16.03
C THR A 169 -12.62 17.55 14.95
N ALA A 170 -13.57 16.67 15.29
CA ALA A 170 -14.17 15.74 14.35
C ALA A 170 -14.86 16.46 13.18
N LYS A 171 -15.60 17.53 13.47
CA LYS A 171 -16.24 18.35 12.44
C LYS A 171 -15.21 19.01 11.54
N LYS A 172 -14.14 19.58 12.10
CA LYS A 172 -13.07 20.22 11.34
C LYS A 172 -12.37 19.24 10.39
N VAL A 173 -12.10 18.01 10.83
CA VAL A 173 -11.59 16.93 9.96
C VAL A 173 -12.53 16.68 8.78
N PHE A 174 -13.83 16.58 9.07
CA PHE A 174 -14.85 16.31 8.06
C PHE A 174 -15.01 17.47 7.07
N ASP A 175 -14.98 18.71 7.55
CA ASP A 175 -15.07 19.92 6.73
C ASP A 175 -13.78 20.15 5.91
N SER A 176 -12.64 19.62 6.37
CA SER A 176 -11.35 19.66 5.67
C SER A 176 -11.22 18.60 4.57
N GLY A 177 -12.27 17.83 4.28
CA GLY A 177 -12.25 16.87 3.19
C GLY A 177 -11.68 15.49 3.56
N PHE A 178 -11.68 15.11 4.85
CA PHE A 178 -11.24 13.77 5.27
C PHE A 178 -12.38 12.95 5.88
N TYR A 179 -12.32 11.62 5.71
CA TYR A 179 -13.33 10.72 6.24
C TYR A 179 -12.78 9.36 6.67
N TRP A 180 -13.30 8.87 7.80
CA TRP A 180 -13.31 7.47 8.20
C TRP A 180 -14.50 7.21 9.15
N PRO A 181 -14.97 5.96 9.35
CA PRO A 181 -16.18 5.70 10.13
C PRO A 181 -16.11 6.11 11.60
N SER A 182 -14.92 6.08 12.20
CA SER A 182 -14.70 6.29 13.63
C SER A 182 -14.24 7.70 14.03
N ILE A 183 -14.22 8.69 13.12
CA ILE A 183 -13.69 10.06 13.38
C ILE A 183 -14.12 10.61 14.75
N TYR A 184 -15.42 10.60 15.05
CA TYR A 184 -15.92 11.16 16.30
C TYR A 184 -15.40 10.39 17.51
N LYS A 185 -15.43 9.06 17.48
CA LYS A 185 -14.92 8.21 18.56
C LYS A 185 -13.43 8.44 18.78
N ASP A 186 -12.67 8.51 17.70
CA ASP A 186 -11.21 8.70 17.75
C ASP A 186 -10.84 10.10 18.25
N ALA A 187 -11.61 11.13 17.87
CA ALA A 187 -11.46 12.48 18.40
C ALA A 187 -11.77 12.54 19.92
N PHE A 188 -12.80 11.84 20.39
CA PHE A 188 -13.10 11.74 21.83
C PHE A 188 -11.97 11.07 22.60
N GLU A 189 -11.44 9.96 22.09
CA GLU A 189 -10.32 9.25 22.69
C GLU A 189 -9.04 10.11 22.71
N LEU A 190 -8.80 10.89 21.66
CA LEU A 190 -7.66 11.81 21.60
C LEU A 190 -7.74 12.88 22.69
N VAL A 191 -8.88 13.58 22.79
CA VAL A 191 -9.06 14.65 23.78
C VAL A 191 -8.99 14.10 25.20
N LYS A 192 -9.51 12.90 25.44
CA LYS A 192 -9.41 12.21 26.74
C LYS A 192 -7.97 11.90 27.15
N ARG A 193 -7.08 11.65 26.18
CA ARG A 193 -5.64 11.38 26.40
C ARG A 193 -4.77 12.64 26.36
N CYS A 194 -5.35 13.80 26.07
CA CYS A 194 -4.61 15.04 25.97
C CYS A 194 -4.40 15.68 27.35
N ASP A 195 -3.18 15.60 27.88
CA ASP A 195 -2.81 16.19 29.17
C ASP A 195 -3.19 17.68 29.29
N SER A 196 -2.95 18.48 28.25
CA SER A 196 -3.27 19.91 28.25
C SER A 196 -4.77 20.16 28.44
N CYS A 197 -5.63 19.34 27.80
CA CYS A 197 -7.07 19.43 27.95
C CYS A 197 -7.56 18.89 29.29
N GLN A 198 -6.90 17.89 29.86
CA GLN A 198 -7.30 17.30 31.15
C GLN A 198 -6.90 18.16 32.36
N ARG A 199 -5.99 19.13 32.17
CA ARG A 199 -5.52 20.04 33.23
C ARG A 199 -6.27 21.38 33.25
N GLN A 200 -7.16 21.64 32.29
CA GLN A 200 -8.06 22.79 32.26
C GLN A 200 -9.33 22.50 33.07
#